data_AF-A0A1S1EKI5-F1
#
_entry.id   AF-A0A1S1EKI5-F1
#
_cell.length_a   1.000
_cell.length_b   1.000
_cell.length_c   1.000
_cell.angle_alpha   90.00
_cell.angle_beta   90.00
_cell.angle_gamma   90.00
#
_symmetry.space_group_name_H-M   'P 1'
#
loop_
_entity.id
_entity.type
_entity.pdbx_description
1 polymer ?
#
loop_
_entity_poly.entity_id
_entity_poly.type
_entity_poly.pdbx_seq_one_letter_code
_entity_poly.pdbx_strand_id
1 'polypeptide(L)'
;MWDTRPRRIPKDEGGRAVIAGVCAGFGERYKVDPVAVRIAFVILSLVFGGGLFAYLLCWMFMPRVGMNITPAKAIITPKSELTPHEIEERKPGWWLLIGLIVFLPAAGQAGDVRGTLISFAAFFFVWFFTYARQPEPPAGPNSNDDLVWR
;
A
#
# COMPACT_ATOMS: atom_id res chain seq x y z
N MET A 1 10.80 -9.62 -4.42
CA MET A 1 10.24 -8.45 -3.70
C MET A 1 8.79 -8.15 -4.08
N TRP A 2 8.45 -7.99 -5.37
CA TRP A 2 7.07 -7.67 -5.77
C TRP A 2 6.09 -8.85 -5.66
N ASP A 3 6.54 -10.08 -5.94
CA ASP A 3 5.71 -11.29 -5.75
C ASP A 3 5.28 -11.47 -4.29
N THR A 4 6.12 -10.94 -3.40
CA THR A 4 5.98 -11.00 -1.95
C THR A 4 5.60 -9.62 -1.39
N ARG A 5 4.94 -8.78 -2.19
CA ARG A 5 4.54 -7.42 -1.78
C ARG A 5 3.61 -7.43 -0.56
N PRO A 6 3.63 -6.38 0.27
CA PRO A 6 2.70 -6.25 1.38
C PRO A 6 1.24 -6.27 0.92
N ARG A 7 0.38 -6.92 1.72
CA ARG A 7 -1.07 -6.90 1.56
C ARG A 7 -1.66 -5.92 2.56
N ARG A 8 -2.63 -5.13 2.14
CA ARG A 8 -3.31 -4.17 3.03
C ARG A 8 -4.19 -4.92 4.01
N ILE A 9 -4.12 -4.56 5.28
CA ILE A 9 -4.95 -5.14 6.34
C ILE A 9 -5.87 -4.03 6.86
N PRO A 10 -7.14 -3.97 6.40
CA PRO A 10 -8.12 -3.03 6.91
C PRO A 10 -8.42 -3.23 8.41
N LYS A 11 -9.08 -2.25 9.03
CA LYS A 11 -9.39 -2.28 10.48
C LYS A 11 -10.47 -3.33 10.79
N ASP A 12 -11.41 -3.47 9.88
CA ASP A 12 -12.50 -4.44 9.86
C ASP A 12 -12.02 -5.90 9.81
N GLU A 13 -10.79 -6.14 9.35
CA GLU A 13 -10.15 -7.46 9.29
C GLU A 13 -9.19 -7.72 10.49
N GLY A 14 -9.36 -7.00 11.60
CA GLY A 14 -8.59 -7.23 12.84
C GLY A 14 -7.24 -6.51 12.94
N GLY A 15 -6.87 -5.69 11.95
CA GLY A 15 -5.62 -4.93 11.94
C GLY A 15 -5.65 -3.64 12.76
N ARG A 16 -4.47 -3.19 13.26
CA ARG A 16 -4.24 -1.83 13.81
C ARG A 16 -4.20 -0.74 12.71
N ALA A 17 -5.15 -0.80 11.77
CA ALA A 17 -5.21 0.10 10.63
C ALA A 17 -5.96 1.39 10.94
N VAL A 18 -5.40 2.50 10.48
CA VAL A 18 -6.03 3.84 10.62
C VAL A 18 -6.47 4.36 9.26
N ILE A 19 -5.63 4.22 8.22
CA ILE A 19 -5.95 4.61 6.84
C ILE A 19 -5.64 3.40 5.96
N ALA A 20 -6.62 2.89 5.21
CA ALA A 20 -6.48 1.92 4.11
C ALA A 20 -5.77 0.56 4.36
N GLY A 21 -5.18 0.35 5.52
CA GLY A 21 -4.41 -0.85 5.86
C GLY A 21 -2.99 -0.92 5.28
N VAL A 22 -2.48 0.14 4.63
CA VAL A 22 -1.16 0.12 3.96
C VAL A 22 -0.02 -0.03 4.99
N CYS A 23 0.04 0.86 5.99
CA CYS A 23 1.07 0.78 7.02
C CYS A 23 0.98 -0.52 7.84
N ALA A 24 -0.24 -1.01 8.10
CA ALA A 24 -0.46 -2.28 8.78
C ALA A 24 0.11 -3.45 7.96
N GLY A 25 -0.10 -3.43 6.64
CA GLY A 25 0.48 -4.41 5.72
C GLY A 25 2.01 -4.43 5.69
N PHE A 26 2.64 -3.25 5.67
CA PHE A 26 4.09 -3.15 5.80
C PHE A 26 4.59 -3.69 7.15
N GLY A 27 3.86 -3.38 8.23
CA GLY A 27 4.22 -3.83 9.56
C GLY A 27 4.13 -5.35 9.72
N GLU A 28 3.08 -5.96 9.19
CA GLU A 28 2.94 -7.42 9.21
C GLU A 28 4.01 -8.11 8.35
N ARG A 29 4.30 -7.55 7.18
CA ARG A 29 5.30 -8.11 6.26
C ARG A 29 6.73 -8.02 6.80
N TYR A 30 7.13 -6.86 7.31
CA TYR A 30 8.51 -6.58 7.68
C TYR A 30 8.75 -6.62 9.20
N LYS A 31 7.72 -7.00 9.98
CA LYS A 31 7.73 -7.01 11.45
C LYS A 31 8.17 -5.66 12.05
N VAL A 32 7.68 -4.57 11.46
CA VAL A 32 7.91 -3.18 11.89
C VAL A 32 6.62 -2.60 12.48
N ASP A 33 6.72 -1.72 13.48
CA ASP A 33 5.54 -1.03 14.02
C ASP A 33 4.86 -0.18 12.91
N PRO A 34 3.54 -0.38 12.63
CA PRO A 34 2.78 0.45 11.70
C PRO A 34 2.85 1.96 11.99
N VAL A 35 3.07 2.36 13.24
CA VAL A 35 3.23 3.76 13.63
C VAL A 35 4.53 4.33 13.05
N ALA A 36 5.63 3.59 13.12
CA ALA A 36 6.91 4.01 12.53
C ALA A 36 6.80 4.18 11.01
N VAL A 37 6.11 3.25 10.33
CA VAL A 37 5.85 3.35 8.88
C VAL A 37 5.02 4.59 8.55
N ARG A 38 4.02 4.91 9.38
CA ARG A 38 3.21 6.13 9.20
C ARG A 38 4.04 7.40 9.36
N ILE A 39 4.88 7.46 10.39
CA ILE A 39 5.79 8.60 10.62
C ILE A 39 6.73 8.78 9.43
N ALA A 40 7.28 7.68 8.89
CA ALA A 40 8.12 7.73 7.70
C ALA A 40 7.38 8.37 6.50
N PHE A 41 6.14 7.94 6.20
CA PHE A 41 5.34 8.56 5.12
C PHE A 41 5.05 10.04 5.37
N VAL A 42 4.77 10.43 6.62
CA VAL A 42 4.53 11.85 6.97
C VAL A 42 5.79 12.68 6.75
N ILE A 43 6.95 12.20 7.21
CA ILE A 43 8.24 12.87 6.98
C ILE A 43 8.54 12.98 5.50
N LEU A 44 8.37 11.90 4.72
CA LEU A 44 8.55 11.95 3.27
C LEU A 44 7.58 12.92 2.58
N SER A 45 6.36 13.09 3.12
CA SER A 45 5.38 14.03 2.59
C SER A 45 5.78 15.47 2.88
N LEU A 46 6.18 15.78 4.11
CA LEU A 46 6.44 17.16 4.55
C LEU A 46 7.82 17.67 4.12
N VAL A 47 8.84 16.82 4.16
CA VAL A 47 10.22 17.24 3.87
C VAL A 47 10.51 17.23 2.38
N PHE A 48 9.94 16.27 1.65
CA PHE A 48 10.32 16.01 0.26
C PHE A 48 9.13 16.02 -0.72
N GLY A 49 7.89 16.21 -0.24
CA GLY A 49 6.67 16.35 -1.06
C GLY A 49 6.09 15.04 -1.62
N GLY A 50 6.85 13.94 -1.63
CA GLY A 50 6.47 12.69 -2.31
C GLY A 50 5.78 11.63 -1.45
N GLY A 51 5.81 11.75 -0.12
CA GLY A 51 5.32 10.69 0.78
C GLY A 51 3.84 10.36 0.61
N LEU A 52 2.98 11.37 0.42
CA LEU A 52 1.54 11.16 0.24
C LEU A 52 1.25 10.48 -1.10
N PHE A 53 1.99 10.84 -2.15
CA PHE A 53 1.88 10.19 -3.45
C PHE A 53 2.33 8.73 -3.38
N ALA A 54 3.47 8.45 -2.74
CA ALA A 54 3.95 7.10 -2.51
C ALA A 54 2.92 6.27 -1.73
N TYR A 55 2.23 6.88 -0.77
CA TYR A 55 1.15 6.24 -0.03
C TYR A 55 -0.05 5.89 -0.91
N LEU A 56 -0.52 6.82 -1.75
CA LEU A 56 -1.61 6.58 -2.70
C LEU A 56 -1.25 5.48 -3.72
N LEU A 57 -0.01 5.46 -4.20
CA LEU A 57 0.49 4.38 -5.06
C LEU A 57 0.48 3.04 -4.34
N CYS A 58 1.00 2.97 -3.10
CA CYS A 58 0.96 1.74 -2.32
C CYS A 58 -0.47 1.25 -2.14
N TRP A 59 -1.42 2.14 -1.87
CA TRP A 59 -2.83 1.77 -1.78
C TRP A 59 -3.37 1.20 -3.10
N MET A 60 -3.09 1.88 -4.22
CA MET A 60 -3.56 1.50 -5.56
C MET A 60 -3.02 0.13 -6.02
N PHE A 61 -1.78 -0.21 -5.65
CA PHE A 61 -1.10 -1.42 -6.12
C PHE A 61 -1.02 -2.56 -5.10
N MET A 62 -1.39 -2.36 -3.84
CA MET A 62 -1.43 -3.43 -2.85
C MET A 62 -2.83 -4.02 -2.72
N PRO A 63 -2.99 -5.35 -2.85
CA PRO A 63 -4.27 -6.02 -2.64
C PRO A 63 -4.61 -6.01 -1.14
N ARG A 64 -5.89 -6.15 -0.79
CA ARG A 64 -6.24 -6.42 0.61
C ARG A 64 -5.94 -7.88 0.97
N VAL A 65 -5.91 -8.18 2.26
CA VAL A 65 -5.94 -9.56 2.74
C VAL A 65 -7.27 -10.20 2.29
N GLY A 66 -7.23 -11.50 2.02
CA GLY A 66 -8.38 -12.24 1.44
C GLY A 66 -8.68 -11.96 -0.04
N MET A 67 -8.00 -11.01 -0.69
CA MET A 67 -8.19 -10.71 -2.12
C MET A 67 -6.94 -10.95 -2.96
N ASN A 68 -7.12 -11.41 -4.20
CA ASN A 68 -6.03 -11.62 -5.16
C ASN A 68 -5.87 -10.48 -6.17
N ILE A 69 -6.78 -9.51 -6.13
CA ILE A 69 -6.77 -8.35 -7.01
C ILE A 69 -6.39 -7.06 -6.26
N THR A 70 -5.76 -6.14 -6.99
CA THR A 70 -5.46 -4.80 -6.52
C THR A 70 -6.56 -3.83 -6.96
N PRO A 71 -6.76 -2.70 -6.27
CA PRO A 71 -7.68 -1.66 -6.73
C PRO A 71 -7.42 -1.23 -8.17
N ALA A 72 -6.14 -1.12 -8.58
CA ALA A 72 -5.76 -0.84 -9.96
C ALA A 72 -6.27 -1.87 -10.97
N LYS A 73 -6.05 -3.16 -10.67
CA LYS A 73 -6.46 -4.25 -11.56
C LYS A 73 -7.99 -4.38 -11.60
N ALA A 74 -8.66 -4.11 -10.48
CA ALA A 74 -10.13 -4.10 -10.41
C ALA A 74 -10.76 -3.10 -11.39
N ILE A 75 -10.15 -1.94 -11.63
CA ILE A 75 -10.68 -0.96 -12.61
C ILE A 75 -10.62 -1.50 -14.04
N ILE A 76 -9.51 -2.16 -14.39
CA ILE A 76 -9.20 -2.58 -15.77
C ILE A 76 -9.91 -3.91 -16.13
N THR A 77 -10.07 -4.82 -15.17
CA THR A 77 -10.64 -6.15 -15.41
C THR A 77 -12.16 -6.10 -15.66
N PRO A 78 -12.71 -6.81 -16.67
CA PRO A 78 -14.16 -6.88 -16.90
C PRO A 78 -14.96 -7.39 -15.68
N LYS A 79 -16.16 -6.84 -15.45
CA LYS A 79 -17.02 -7.22 -14.30
C LYS A 79 -17.38 -8.71 -14.25
N SER A 80 -17.40 -9.37 -15.41
CA SER A 80 -17.73 -10.81 -15.54
C SER A 80 -16.67 -11.74 -14.96
N GLU A 81 -15.44 -11.29 -14.81
CA GLU A 81 -14.32 -12.08 -14.28
C GLU A 81 -14.07 -11.84 -12.78
N LEU A 82 -14.81 -10.90 -12.17
CA LEU A 82 -14.62 -10.48 -10.79
C LEU A 82 -15.64 -11.14 -9.87
N THR A 83 -15.17 -11.60 -8.72
CA THR A 83 -16.06 -12.02 -7.64
C THR A 83 -16.82 -10.80 -7.06
N PRO A 84 -18.00 -10.97 -6.44
CA PRO A 84 -18.76 -9.87 -5.84
C PRO A 84 -17.93 -9.00 -4.89
N HIS A 85 -17.07 -9.61 -4.07
CA HIS A 85 -16.17 -8.91 -3.15
C HIS A 85 -15.08 -8.10 -3.86
N GLU A 86 -14.57 -8.58 -5.01
CA GLU A 86 -13.58 -7.86 -5.80
C GLU A 86 -14.17 -6.68 -6.57
N ILE A 87 -15.47 -6.73 -6.90
CA ILE A 87 -16.18 -5.61 -7.54
C ILE A 87 -16.22 -4.40 -6.59
N GLU A 88 -16.28 -4.62 -5.28
CA GLU A 88 -16.29 -3.54 -4.29
C GLU A 88 -14.98 -2.74 -4.30
N GLU A 89 -13.85 -3.35 -4.68
CA GLU A 89 -12.56 -2.65 -4.83
C GLU A 89 -12.51 -1.67 -6.02
N ARG A 90 -13.46 -1.74 -6.95
CA ARG A 90 -13.50 -0.81 -8.08
C ARG A 90 -13.80 0.62 -7.65
N LYS A 91 -14.72 0.81 -6.70
CA LYS A 91 -15.09 2.14 -6.18
C LYS A 91 -13.90 2.88 -5.57
N PRO A 92 -13.15 2.31 -4.58
CA PRO A 92 -11.96 2.96 -4.07
C PRO A 92 -10.87 3.07 -5.15
N GLY A 93 -10.76 2.10 -6.08
CA GLY A 93 -9.85 2.22 -7.21
C GLY A 93 -10.06 3.50 -8.03
N TRP A 94 -11.30 3.81 -8.40
CA TRP A 94 -11.62 5.05 -9.12
C TRP A 94 -11.29 6.31 -8.31
N TRP A 95 -11.62 6.33 -7.01
CA TRP A 95 -11.27 7.46 -6.13
C TRP A 95 -9.76 7.65 -6.01
N LEU A 96 -8.98 6.56 -5.94
CA LEU A 96 -7.52 6.59 -5.91
C LEU A 96 -6.94 7.10 -7.22
N LEU A 97 -7.52 6.69 -8.36
CA LEU A 97 -7.11 7.18 -9.68
C LEU A 97 -7.33 8.70 -9.79
N ILE A 98 -8.50 9.17 -9.37
CA ILE A 98 -8.81 10.61 -9.33
C ILE A 98 -7.82 11.33 -8.39
N GLY A 99 -7.58 10.78 -7.19
CA GLY A 99 -6.62 11.34 -6.23
C GLY A 99 -5.20 11.45 -6.81
N LEU A 100 -4.73 10.41 -7.52
CA LEU A 100 -3.43 10.41 -8.20
C LEU A 100 -3.36 11.46 -9.31
N ILE A 101 -4.42 11.60 -10.13
CA ILE A 101 -4.49 12.58 -11.22
C ILE A 101 -4.53 14.01 -10.67
N VAL A 102 -5.29 14.26 -9.60
CA VAL A 102 -5.36 15.59 -8.97
C VAL A 102 -4.05 15.93 -8.24
N PHE A 103 -3.37 14.93 -7.69
CA PHE A 103 -2.11 15.14 -6.98
C PHE A 103 -0.93 15.38 -7.93
N LEU A 104 -0.93 14.82 -9.15
CA LEU A 104 0.18 14.95 -10.11
C LEU A 104 0.53 16.43 -10.44
N PRO A 105 -0.43 17.31 -10.78
CA PRO A 105 -0.18 18.73 -11.01
C PRO A 105 0.21 19.49 -9.74
N ALA A 106 -0.27 19.04 -8.57
CA ALA A 106 0.08 19.64 -7.28
C ALA A 106 1.54 19.35 -6.93
N ALA A 107 2.04 18.14 -7.19
CA ALA A 107 3.45 17.79 -6.99
C ALA A 107 4.39 18.61 -7.89
N GLY A 108 3.97 18.90 -9.14
CA GLY A 108 4.75 19.73 -10.06
C GLY A 108 4.71 21.23 -9.76
N GLN A 109 3.64 21.73 -9.14
CA GLN A 109 3.50 23.14 -8.79
C GLN A 109 3.99 23.48 -7.37
N ALA A 110 4.02 22.50 -6.45
CA ALA A 110 4.33 22.71 -5.04
C ALA A 110 5.80 22.46 -4.63
N GLY A 111 6.69 21.98 -5.52
CA GLY A 111 8.04 21.63 -5.07
C GLY A 111 9.12 21.43 -6.13
N ASP A 112 10.37 21.39 -5.64
CA ASP A 112 11.56 20.99 -6.39
C ASP A 112 11.43 19.50 -6.77
N VAL A 113 11.45 19.23 -8.08
CA VAL A 113 11.40 17.88 -8.66
C VAL A 113 12.48 16.97 -8.05
N ARG A 114 13.63 17.53 -7.65
CA ARG A 114 14.72 16.78 -7.02
C ARG A 114 14.31 16.21 -5.66
N GLY A 115 13.60 16.98 -4.84
CA GLY A 115 13.08 16.51 -3.55
C GLY A 115 12.08 15.36 -3.72
N THR A 116 11.21 15.47 -4.72
CA THR A 116 10.27 14.40 -5.07
C THR A 116 11.00 13.12 -5.48
N LEU A 117 12.02 13.22 -6.34
CA LEU A 117 12.83 12.07 -6.75
C LEU A 117 13.60 11.45 -5.57
N ILE A 118 14.16 12.28 -4.67
CA ILE A 118 14.82 11.81 -3.44
C ILE A 118 13.82 11.07 -2.55
N SER A 119 12.56 11.53 -2.44
CA SER A 119 11.51 10.82 -1.69
C SER A 119 11.33 9.40 -2.19
N PHE A 120 11.20 9.24 -3.51
CA PHE A 120 11.00 7.92 -4.11
C PHE A 120 12.23 7.06 -3.90
N ALA A 121 13.43 7.59 -4.16
CA ALA A 121 14.67 6.87 -3.93
C ALA A 121 14.82 6.42 -2.46
N ALA A 122 14.54 7.29 -1.50
CA ALA A 122 14.55 6.97 -0.07
C ALA A 122 13.51 5.91 0.30
N PHE A 123 12.29 6.03 -0.23
CA PHE A 123 11.23 5.03 -0.05
C PHE A 123 11.66 3.66 -0.58
N PHE A 124 12.14 3.59 -1.82
CA PHE A 124 12.62 2.34 -2.42
C PHE A 124 13.83 1.78 -1.67
N PHE A 125 14.75 2.63 -1.21
CA PHE A 125 15.91 2.22 -0.42
C PHE A 125 15.49 1.59 0.92
N VAL A 126 14.59 2.26 1.66
CA VAL A 126 14.06 1.73 2.93
C VAL A 126 13.28 0.43 2.69
N TRP A 127 12.46 0.38 1.65
CA TRP A 127 11.68 -0.80 1.33
C TRP A 127 12.57 -1.97 0.90
N PHE A 128 13.59 -1.72 0.08
CA PHE A 128 14.59 -2.71 -0.31
C PHE A 128 15.37 -3.22 0.90
N PHE A 129 15.79 -2.32 1.79
CA PHE A 129 16.56 -2.68 2.98
C PHE A 129 15.74 -3.48 4.00
N THR A 130 14.47 -3.14 4.19
CA THR A 130 13.55 -3.94 5.01
C THR A 130 13.25 -5.30 4.38
N TYR A 131 13.14 -5.37 3.06
CA TYR A 131 13.04 -6.62 2.33
C TYR A 131 14.30 -7.48 2.44
N ALA A 132 15.50 -6.90 2.35
CA ALA A 132 16.76 -7.62 2.52
C ALA A 132 16.90 -8.23 3.93
N ARG A 133 16.28 -7.61 4.94
CA ARG A 133 16.22 -8.16 6.32
C ARG A 133 15.18 -9.26 6.50
N GLN A 134 14.09 -9.23 5.74
CA GLN A 134 12.95 -10.13 5.87
C GLN A 134 12.49 -10.60 4.47
N PRO A 135 13.30 -11.42 3.78
CA PRO A 135 12.99 -11.87 2.42
C PRO A 135 11.83 -12.87 2.40
N GLU A 136 11.69 -13.67 3.45
CA GLU A 136 10.64 -14.69 3.56
C GLU A 136 9.28 -14.05 3.84
N PRO A 137 8.22 -14.45 3.12
CA PRO A 137 6.87 -14.02 3.42
C PRO A 137 6.38 -14.60 4.76
N PRO A 138 5.63 -13.83 5.57
CA PRO A 138 4.82 -14.44 6.63
C PRO A 138 3.85 -15.45 6.01
N ALA A 139 3.50 -16.50 6.76
CA ALA A 139 2.56 -17.53 6.31
C ALA A 139 1.30 -16.87 5.74
N GLY A 140 0.94 -17.25 4.50
CA GLY A 140 -0.18 -16.65 3.79
C GLY A 140 -1.53 -17.16 4.31
N PRO A 141 -2.65 -16.50 3.96
CA PRO A 141 -4.01 -16.87 4.41
C PRO A 141 -4.55 -18.25 3.97
N ASN A 142 -3.70 -19.11 3.42
CA ASN A 142 -4.05 -20.39 2.81
C ASN A 142 -3.27 -21.55 3.45
N SER A 143 -2.49 -21.31 4.51
CA SER A 143 -2.16 -22.40 5.44
C SER A 143 -3.43 -22.71 6.23
N ASN A 144 -3.68 -23.96 6.58
CA ASN A 144 -4.82 -24.30 7.44
C ASN A 144 -4.66 -23.79 8.90
N ASP A 145 -3.78 -22.81 9.13
CA ASP A 145 -3.24 -22.41 10.44
C ASP A 145 -3.65 -20.97 10.84
N ASP A 146 -4.28 -20.20 9.95
CA ASP A 146 -4.57 -18.77 10.15
C ASP A 146 -6.01 -18.47 10.63
N LEU A 147 -6.77 -19.51 11.01
CA LEU A 147 -7.93 -19.37 11.90
C LEU A 147 -7.56 -19.33 13.39
N VAL A 148 -6.26 -19.29 13.72
CA VAL A 148 -5.75 -19.35 15.12
C VAL A 148 -5.90 -18.02 15.90
N TRP A 149 -6.29 -16.92 15.26
CA TRP A 149 -6.54 -15.63 15.95
C TRP A 149 -7.87 -15.04 15.43
N ARG A 150 -9.06 -15.19 16.03
CA ARG A 150 -9.52 -14.88 17.39
C ARG A 150 -8.76 -13.79 18.13
#